data_AF-A0A967WCT6-F1
#
_entry.id   AF-A0A967WCT6-F1
#
_cell.length_a   1.000
_cell.length_b   1.000
_cell.length_c   1.000
_cell.angle_alpha   90.00
_cell.angle_beta   90.00
_cell.angle_gamma   90.00
#
_symmetry.space_group_name_H-M   'P 1'
#
loop_
_entity.id
_entity.type
_entity.pdbx_description
1 polymer ?
#
loop_
_entity_poly.entity_id
_entity_poly.type
_entity_poly.pdbx_seq_one_letter_code
_entity_poly.pdbx_strand_id
1 'polypeptide(L)' 'MSEFTSTLTGERRWVPAPQVWPQRLTTALIGVWLRPGENVEWTWVDLPDGTREIVGYTVTARPNA' A
#
# COMPACT_ATOMS: atom_id res chain seq x y z
N MET A 1 25.26 -18.95 26.81
CA MET A 1 24.76 -17.67 26.28
C MET A 1 24.50 -17.90 24.81
N SER A 2 23.23 -18.02 24.42
CA SER A 2 22.87 -18.22 23.00
C SER A 2 22.79 -16.85 22.34
N GLU A 3 23.65 -16.63 21.35
CA GLU A 3 23.64 -15.44 20.50
C GLU A 3 22.34 -15.43 19.68
N PHE A 4 21.49 -14.44 19.92
CA PHE A 4 20.34 -14.17 19.05
C PHE A 4 20.86 -13.37 17.84
N THR A 5 21.31 -14.08 16.82
CA THR A 5 21.54 -13.47 15.50
C THR A 5 20.18 -13.13 14.91
N SER A 6 19.70 -11.92 15.14
CA SER A 6 18.48 -11.41 14.52
C SER A 6 18.79 -10.99 13.08
N THR A 7 18.92 -11.96 12.19
CA THR A 7 18.87 -11.73 10.75
C THR A 7 17.40 -11.61 10.35
N LEU A 8 16.72 -10.54 10.75
CA LEU A 8 15.39 -10.20 10.21
C LEU A 8 15.55 -9.61 8.81
N THR A 9 15.81 -10.53 7.90
CA THR A 9 15.47 -10.49 6.47
C THR A 9 14.03 -10.01 6.25
N GLY A 10 13.82 -9.02 5.38
CA GLY A 10 12.58 -8.95 4.58
C GLY A 10 11.26 -8.62 5.27
N GLU A 11 11.23 -7.82 6.34
CA GLU A 11 9.97 -7.50 7.02
C GLU A 11 9.02 -6.67 6.13
N ARG A 12 7.76 -7.12 6.00
CA ARG A 12 6.76 -6.43 5.19
C ARG A 12 6.23 -5.20 5.92
N ARG A 13 6.04 -4.09 5.20
CA ARG A 13 5.43 -2.84 5.69
C ARG A 13 3.97 -2.75 5.25
N TRP A 14 3.05 -2.53 6.18
CA TRP A 14 1.66 -2.17 5.84
C TRP A 14 1.60 -0.73 5.36
N VAL A 15 0.91 -0.50 4.24
CA VAL A 15 0.59 0.83 3.72
C VAL A 15 -0.92 0.97 3.62
N PRO A 16 -1.55 1.87 4.39
CA PRO A 16 -3.00 2.07 4.32
C PRO A 16 -3.39 2.71 2.98
N ALA A 17 -4.59 2.38 2.51
CA ALA A 17 -5.21 3.08 1.40
C ALA A 17 -5.42 4.57 1.78
N PRO A 18 -5.11 5.53 0.90
CA PRO A 18 -5.22 6.94 1.23
C PRO A 18 -6.67 7.29 1.54
N GLN A 19 -6.86 8.10 2.58
CA GLN A 19 -8.16 8.63 2.96
C GLN A 19 -8.30 10.02 2.34
N VAL A 20 -8.86 10.15 1.13
CA VAL A 20 -9.08 11.46 0.48
C VAL A 20 -10.52 11.90 0.68
N TRP A 21 -10.76 13.10 1.16
CA TRP A 21 -12.13 13.61 1.28
C TRP A 21 -12.46 14.53 0.09
N PRO A 22 -13.67 14.42 -0.51
CA PRO A 22 -14.72 13.46 -0.20
C PRO A 22 -14.47 12.09 -0.89
N GLN A 23 -14.53 10.99 -0.12
CA GLN A 23 -14.39 9.62 -0.65
C GLN A 23 -15.61 8.76 -0.34
N ARG A 24 -15.87 7.82 -1.25
CA ARG A 24 -16.53 6.57 -0.93
C ARG A 24 -15.48 5.49 -0.87
N LEU A 25 -15.32 4.85 0.29
CA LEU A 25 -14.54 3.63 0.40
C LEU A 25 -15.39 2.50 -0.18
N THR A 26 -15.03 1.95 -1.34
CA THR A 26 -15.41 0.57 -1.63
C THR A 26 -14.71 -0.30 -0.60
N THR A 27 -15.47 -1.04 0.19
CA THR A 27 -15.06 -1.79 1.39
C THR A 27 -13.90 -2.79 1.17
N ALA A 28 -13.43 -2.98 -0.07
CA ALA A 28 -12.46 -4.00 -0.44
C ALA A 28 -10.98 -3.57 -0.37
N LEU A 29 -10.65 -2.27 -0.42
CA LEU A 29 -9.27 -1.80 -0.54
C LEU A 29 -8.87 -0.86 0.61
N ILE A 30 -8.51 -1.45 1.74
CA ILE A 30 -8.11 -0.72 2.97
C ILE A 30 -6.59 -0.50 3.10
N GLY A 31 -5.78 -1.22 2.33
CA GLY A 31 -4.32 -1.12 2.36
C GLY A 31 -3.62 -2.32 1.69
N VAL A 32 -2.29 -2.28 1.65
CA VAL A 32 -1.43 -3.31 1.05
C VAL A 32 -0.18 -3.57 1.90
N TRP A 33 0.31 -4.81 1.92
CA TRP A 33 1.61 -5.16 2.49
C TRP A 33 2.70 -5.09 1.42
N LEU A 34 3.74 -4.29 1.67
CA LEU A 34 4.90 -4.12 0.79
C LEU A 34 6.13 -4.81 1.36
N ARG A 35 6.94 -5.43 0.52
CA ARG A 35 8.28 -5.90 0.85
C ARG A 35 9.28 -4.74 0.84
N PRO A 36 10.47 -4.90 1.46
CA PRO A 36 11.53 -3.89 1.32
C PRO A 36 11.87 -3.63 -0.15
N GLY A 37 11.95 -2.36 -0.53
CA GLY A 37 12.20 -1.93 -1.92
C GLY A 37 10.94 -1.80 -2.79
N GLU A 38 9.77 -2.22 -2.32
CA GLU A 38 8.50 -2.03 -3.04
C GLU A 38 7.86 -0.67 -2.75
N ASN A 39 7.17 -0.12 -3.74
CA ASN A 39 6.31 1.05 -3.65
C ASN A 39 4.90 0.71 -4.13
N VAL A 40 3.91 1.47 -3.67
CA VAL A 40 2.51 1.33 -4.11
C VAL A 40 2.03 2.62 -4.78
N GLU A 41 1.32 2.46 -5.89
CA GLU A 41 0.53 3.49 -6.54
C GLU A 41 -0.95 3.11 -6.49
N TRP A 42 -1.80 4.03 -6.03
CA TRP A 42 -3.24 3.80 -5.89
C TRP A 42 -3.99 4.30 -7.13
N THR A 43 -4.91 3.49 -7.63
CA THR A 43 -5.73 3.82 -8.80
C THR A 43 -7.07 4.39 -8.34
N TRP A 44 -7.41 5.56 -8.87
CA TRP A 44 -8.60 6.31 -8.52
C TRP A 44 -9.55 6.45 -9.71
N VAL A 45 -10.84 6.49 -9.42
CA VAL A 45 -11.89 6.94 -10.34
C VAL A 45 -12.59 8.14 -9.72
N ASP A 46 -12.81 9.17 -10.53
CA ASP A 46 -13.62 10.32 -10.13
C ASP A 46 -15.08 10.03 -10.47
N LEU A 47 -15.95 10.14 -9.48
CA LEU A 47 -17.38 9.89 -9.60
C LEU A 47 -18.13 11.18 -9.97
N PRO A 48 -19.32 11.07 -10.60
CA PRO A 48 -20.10 12.25 -11.01
C PRO A 48 -20.53 13.17 -9.86
N ASP A 49 -20.54 12.68 -8.62
CA ASP A 49 -20.83 13.46 -7.41
C ASP A 49 -19.61 14.23 -6.87
N GLY A 50 -18.48 14.19 -7.58
CA GLY A 50 -17.23 14.83 -7.20
C GLY A 50 -16.42 14.05 -6.16
N THR A 51 -16.87 12.86 -5.77
CA THR A 51 -16.09 11.97 -4.90
C THR A 51 -15.04 11.21 -5.68
N ARG A 52 -13.96 10.80 -5.01
CA ARG A 52 -12.96 9.90 -5.58
C ARG A 52 -13.05 8.53 -4.93
N GLU A 53 -12.96 7.50 -5.74
CA GLU A 53 -13.04 6.10 -5.30
C GLU A 53 -11.75 5.36 -5.68
N ILE A 54 -11.21 4.57 -4.74
CA ILE A 54 -10.07 3.68 -5.01
C ILE A 54 -10.61 2.41 -5.65
N VAL A 55 -10.15 2.11 -6.87
CA VAL A 55 -10.56 0.91 -7.61
C VAL A 55 -9.46 -0.14 -7.71
N GLY A 56 -8.23 0.20 -7.31
CA GLY A 56 -7.10 -0.72 -7.38
C GLY A 56 -5.79 -0.12 -6.87
N TYR A 57 -4.73 -0.91 -6.98
CA TYR A 57 -3.37 -0.48 -6.70
C TYR A 57 -2.37 -1.26 -7.56
N THR A 58 -1.21 -0.65 -7.81
CA THR A 58 -0.06 -1.29 -8.46
C THR A 58 1.12 -1.28 -7.51
N VAL A 59 1.80 -2.43 -7.35
CA VAL A 59 3.05 -2.52 -6.57
C VAL A 59 4.22 -2.61 -7.53
N THR A 60 5.21 -1.72 -7.35
CA THR A 60 6.45 -1.71 -8.13
C THR A 60 7.63 -1.95 -7.21
N ALA A 61 8.46 -2.95 -7.53
CA ALA A 61 9.77 -3.10 -6.90
C ALA A 61 10.72 -2.09 -7.54
N ARG A 62 11.35 -1.21 -6.76
CA ARG A 62 12.57 -0.56 -7.23
C ARG A 62 13.68 -1.61 -7.18
N PRO A 63 14.36 -1.92 -8.29
CA PRO A 63 15.63 -2.62 -8.20
C PRO A 63 16.53 -1.74 -7.33
N ASN A 64 17.11 -2.29 -6.26
CA ASN A 64 18.16 -1.59 -5.54
C ASN A 64 19.25 -1.26 -6.56
N ALA A 65 19.46 0.04 -6.81
CA ALA A 65 20.57 0.54 -7.61
C ALA A 65 21.90 0.28 -6.88
#